data_AF-A0A258X5I3-F1
#
_entry.id   AF-A0A258X5I3-F1
#
_cell.length_a   1.000
_cell.length_b   1.000
_cell.length_c   1.000
_cell.angle_alpha   90.00
_cell.angle_beta   90.00
_cell.angle_gamma   90.00
#
_symmetry.space_group_name_H-M   'P 1'
#
loop_
_entity.id
_entity.type
_entity.pdbx_description
1 polymer ?
#
loop_
_entity_poly.entity_id
_entity_poly.type
_entity_poly.pdbx_seq_one_letter_code
_entity_poly.pdbx_strand_id
1 'polypeptide(L)'
;AAVAKGKKLGGLETVEYQLGLFDGLPREAQLKFLNAAVKDFDKSAGLINAMTDEWGSGDPDGLGKLLNAQMDDPELAETLLYQRNRNWATWARQRLQQPGTVFVAVGAGHLAGPNSVQDALKRQGVETVRVQ
;
A
#
# COMPACT_ATOMS: atom_id res chain seq x y z
N ALA A 1 0.91 -12.02 19.35
CA ALA A 1 2.36 -11.87 19.63
C ALA A 1 2.76 -10.46 20.11
N ALA A 2 2.41 -9.36 19.41
CA ALA A 2 2.82 -8.00 19.81
C ALA A 2 2.13 -7.50 21.11
N VAL A 3 0.81 -7.66 21.21
CA VAL A 3 0.02 -7.30 22.40
C VAL A 3 0.46 -8.10 23.64
N ALA A 4 0.70 -9.41 23.47
CA ALA A 4 1.23 -10.28 24.52
C ALA A 4 2.62 -9.84 25.05
N LYS A 5 3.36 -9.05 24.28
CA LYS A 5 4.64 -8.43 24.67
C LYS A 5 4.48 -6.97 25.14
N GLY A 6 3.26 -6.52 25.43
CA GLY A 6 2.95 -5.16 25.90
C GLY A 6 3.14 -4.05 24.86
N LYS A 7 3.32 -4.39 23.56
CA LYS A 7 3.45 -3.38 22.51
C LYS A 7 2.09 -2.76 22.20
N LYS A 8 2.05 -1.43 22.06
CA LYS A 8 0.86 -0.72 21.56
C LYS A 8 0.60 -1.10 20.11
N LEU A 9 -0.64 -1.45 19.79
CA LEU A 9 -1.10 -1.76 18.45
C LEU A 9 -2.06 -0.65 17.99
N GLY A 10 -1.96 -0.25 16.73
CA GLY A 10 -2.85 0.73 16.11
C GLY A 10 -2.83 0.59 14.60
N GLY A 11 -3.84 1.15 13.94
CA GLY A 11 -3.92 1.25 12.48
C GLY A 11 -3.51 2.64 12.02
N LEU A 12 -2.94 2.73 10.80
CA LEU A 12 -2.75 4.01 10.11
C LEU A 12 -4.07 4.54 9.52
N GLU A 13 -5.04 3.65 9.31
CA GLU A 13 -6.33 3.90 8.69
C GLU A 13 -7.40 3.08 9.40
N THR A 14 -8.66 3.50 9.28
CA THR A 14 -9.81 2.72 9.71
C THR A 14 -10.40 1.93 8.54
N VAL A 15 -11.24 0.94 8.85
CA VAL A 15 -11.95 0.16 7.82
C VAL A 15 -12.90 1.06 7.03
N GLU A 16 -13.59 1.97 7.72
CA GLU A 16 -14.53 2.92 7.12
C GLU A 16 -13.81 3.86 6.15
N TYR A 17 -12.60 4.32 6.51
CA TYR A 17 -11.77 5.12 5.60
C TYR A 17 -11.44 4.34 4.33
N GLN A 18 -10.95 3.10 4.47
CA GLN A 18 -10.57 2.30 3.30
C GLN A 18 -11.77 1.97 2.40
N LEU A 19 -12.94 1.65 2.97
CA LEU A 19 -14.17 1.43 2.19
C LEU A 19 -14.64 2.73 1.54
N GLY A 20 -14.54 3.86 2.24
CA GLY A 20 -14.87 5.18 1.72
C GLY A 20 -14.01 5.61 0.55
N LEU A 21 -12.78 5.10 0.41
CA LEU A 21 -11.96 5.33 -0.78
C LEU A 21 -12.62 4.78 -2.04
N PHE A 22 -13.24 3.59 -1.98
CA PHE A 22 -13.93 3.00 -3.12
C PHE A 22 -15.26 3.69 -3.40
N ASP A 23 -16.02 4.04 -2.35
CA ASP A 23 -17.30 4.75 -2.47
C ASP A 23 -17.12 6.18 -3.02
N GLY A 24 -15.99 6.83 -2.70
CA GLY A 24 -15.66 8.17 -3.15
C GLY A 24 -15.12 8.26 -4.59
N LEU A 25 -14.79 7.15 -5.24
CA LEU A 25 -14.37 7.16 -6.64
C LEU A 25 -15.51 7.61 -7.55
N PRO A 26 -15.25 8.30 -8.68
CA PRO A 26 -16.27 8.54 -9.68
C PRO A 26 -16.92 7.24 -10.13
N ARG A 27 -18.23 7.29 -10.38
CA ARG A 27 -19.01 6.11 -10.78
C ARG A 27 -18.42 5.39 -12.00
N GLU A 28 -17.86 6.14 -12.95
CA GLU A 28 -17.18 5.57 -14.12
C GLU A 28 -15.95 4.74 -13.73
N ALA A 29 -15.10 5.25 -12.83
CA ALA A 29 -13.94 4.53 -12.31
C ALA A 29 -14.36 3.27 -11.52
N GLN A 30 -15.41 3.37 -10.69
CA GLN A 30 -15.96 2.20 -9.98
C GLN A 30 -16.43 1.10 -10.95
N LEU A 31 -17.18 1.46 -11.99
CA LEU A 31 -17.67 0.52 -13.00
C LEU A 31 -16.52 -0.09 -13.83
N LYS A 32 -15.54 0.73 -14.21
CA LYS A 32 -14.34 0.27 -14.92
C LYS A 32 -13.58 -0.76 -14.08
N PHE A 33 -13.40 -0.47 -12.79
CA PHE A 33 -12.71 -1.38 -11.88
C PHE A 33 -13.48 -2.68 -11.68
N LEU A 34 -14.80 -2.63 -11.49
CA LEU A 34 -15.66 -3.81 -11.41
C LEU A 34 -15.56 -4.68 -12.67
N ASN A 35 -15.65 -4.06 -13.85
CA ASN A 35 -15.55 -4.78 -15.13
C ASN A 35 -14.18 -5.42 -15.32
N ALA A 36 -13.10 -4.76 -14.91
CA ALA A 36 -11.76 -5.34 -14.93
C ALA A 36 -11.66 -6.56 -14.00
N ALA A 37 -12.17 -6.44 -12.76
CA ALA A 37 -12.19 -7.53 -11.80
C ALA A 37 -12.97 -8.76 -12.30
N VAL A 38 -14.13 -8.54 -12.94
CA VAL A 38 -14.93 -9.63 -13.53
C VAL A 38 -14.21 -10.25 -14.74
N LYS A 39 -13.61 -9.43 -15.61
CA LYS A 39 -12.90 -9.89 -16.81
C LYS A 39 -11.67 -10.75 -16.46
N ASP A 40 -10.97 -10.40 -15.39
CA ASP A 40 -9.74 -11.08 -14.98
C ASP A 40 -9.96 -12.11 -13.85
N PHE A 41 -11.22 -12.41 -13.51
CA PHE A 41 -11.57 -13.34 -12.44
C PHE A 41 -10.89 -14.71 -12.59
N ASP A 42 -10.92 -15.29 -13.80
CA ASP A 42 -10.31 -16.60 -14.08
C ASP A 42 -8.77 -16.59 -13.97
N LYS A 43 -8.15 -15.41 -14.03
CA LYS A 43 -6.69 -15.25 -13.89
C LYS A 43 -6.26 -15.07 -12.43
N SER A 44 -7.20 -14.85 -11.51
CA SER A 44 -6.92 -14.52 -10.11
C SER A 44 -6.05 -15.57 -9.42
N ALA A 45 -6.32 -16.85 -9.63
CA ALA A 45 -5.52 -17.94 -9.05
C ALA A 45 -4.07 -17.91 -9.54
N GLY A 46 -3.84 -17.70 -10.84
CA GLY A 46 -2.49 -17.58 -11.40
C GLY A 46 -1.75 -16.37 -10.86
N LEU A 47 -2.45 -15.23 -10.69
CA LEU A 47 -1.89 -14.03 -10.11
C LEU A 47 -1.49 -14.22 -8.63
N ILE A 48 -2.33 -14.88 -7.84
CA ILE A 48 -2.04 -15.19 -6.43
C ILE A 48 -0.83 -16.12 -6.30
N ASN A 49 -0.71 -17.12 -7.18
CA ASN A 49 0.46 -18.00 -7.21
C ASN A 49 1.73 -17.22 -7.52
N ALA A 50 1.71 -16.36 -8.54
CA ALA A 50 2.85 -15.51 -8.87
C ALA A 50 3.24 -14.59 -7.70
N MET A 51 2.26 -13.99 -7.01
CA MET A 51 2.53 -13.19 -5.81
C MET A 51 3.15 -14.02 -4.68
N THR A 52 2.73 -15.28 -4.53
CA THR A 52 3.27 -16.19 -3.51
C THR A 52 4.71 -16.58 -3.83
N ASP A 53 5.02 -16.82 -5.11
CA ASP A 53 6.37 -17.13 -5.58
C ASP A 53 7.32 -15.94 -5.37
N GLU A 54 6.91 -14.72 -5.75
CA GLU A 54 7.71 -13.50 -5.51
C GLU A 54 7.89 -13.20 -4.02
N TRP A 55 6.86 -13.44 -3.21
CA TRP A 55 6.97 -13.34 -1.75
C TRP A 55 7.96 -14.37 -1.18
N GLY A 56 7.89 -15.61 -1.65
CA GLY A 56 8.73 -16.73 -1.19
C GLY A 56 10.20 -16.60 -1.61
N SER A 57 10.47 -15.99 -2.77
CA SER A 57 11.82 -15.69 -3.25
C SER A 57 12.45 -14.47 -2.56
N GLY A 58 11.63 -13.67 -1.88
CA GLY A 58 12.07 -12.42 -1.27
C GLY A 58 12.37 -11.33 -2.28
N ASP A 59 11.64 -11.29 -3.42
CA ASP A 59 11.67 -10.18 -4.38
C ASP A 59 10.52 -9.19 -4.14
N PRO A 60 10.72 -8.19 -3.27
CA PRO A 60 9.73 -7.16 -3.00
C PRO A 60 9.46 -6.23 -4.20
N ASP A 61 10.39 -6.10 -5.15
CA ASP A 61 10.19 -5.25 -6.32
C ASP A 61 9.34 -5.98 -7.37
N GLY A 62 9.59 -7.27 -7.58
CA GLY A 62 8.76 -8.18 -8.36
C GLY A 62 7.34 -8.29 -7.80
N LEU A 63 7.21 -8.58 -6.50
CA LEU A 63 5.92 -8.65 -5.82
C LEU A 63 5.13 -7.34 -5.94
N GLY A 64 5.81 -6.21 -5.73
CA GLY A 64 5.19 -4.90 -5.83
C GLY A 64 4.68 -4.56 -7.23
N LYS A 65 5.41 -4.95 -8.28
CA LYS A 65 4.96 -4.82 -9.67
C LYS A 65 3.70 -5.66 -9.92
N LEU A 66 3.64 -6.91 -9.44
CA LEU A 66 2.46 -7.75 -9.57
C LEU A 66 1.23 -7.16 -8.87
N LEU A 67 1.41 -6.64 -7.64
CA LEU A 67 0.33 -6.02 -6.87
C LEU A 67 -0.19 -4.73 -7.50
N ASN A 68 0.69 -3.95 -8.14
CA ASN A 68 0.34 -2.66 -8.72
C ASN A 68 0.01 -2.75 -10.22
N ALA A 69 0.05 -3.94 -10.83
CA ALA A 69 -0.18 -4.13 -12.27
C ALA A 69 -1.57 -3.69 -12.75
N GLN A 70 -2.55 -3.58 -11.85
CA GLN A 70 -3.90 -3.11 -12.16
C GLN A 70 -4.11 -1.61 -11.84
N MET A 71 -3.07 -0.92 -11.39
CA MET A 71 -3.10 0.50 -11.01
C MET A 71 -2.69 1.41 -12.18
N ASP A 72 -2.92 0.98 -13.42
CA ASP A 72 -2.65 1.78 -14.63
C ASP A 72 -3.62 2.97 -14.77
N ASP A 73 -4.77 2.91 -14.09
CA ASP A 73 -5.69 4.02 -14.00
C ASP A 73 -5.15 5.06 -13.00
N PRO A 74 -4.85 6.31 -13.44
CA PRO A 74 -4.23 7.30 -12.57
C PRO A 74 -5.08 7.68 -11.37
N GLU A 75 -6.41 7.71 -11.52
CA GLU A 75 -7.32 8.07 -10.43
C GLU A 75 -7.41 6.95 -9.39
N LEU A 76 -7.43 5.70 -9.85
CA LEU A 76 -7.37 4.53 -8.98
C LEU A 76 -6.06 4.47 -8.20
N ALA A 77 -4.92 4.64 -8.88
CA ALA A 77 -3.60 4.63 -8.25
C ALA A 77 -3.44 5.78 -7.25
N GLU A 78 -3.92 6.97 -7.61
CA GLU A 78 -3.91 8.13 -6.73
C GLU A 78 -4.71 7.88 -5.46
N THR A 79 -5.94 7.36 -5.60
CA THR A 79 -6.86 7.12 -4.49
C THR A 79 -6.41 5.95 -3.60
N LEU A 80 -6.06 4.82 -4.20
CA LEU A 80 -5.79 3.58 -3.48
C LEU A 80 -4.33 3.41 -3.03
N LEU A 81 -3.39 4.19 -3.57
CA LEU A 81 -1.98 4.10 -3.18
C LEU A 81 -1.40 5.47 -2.80
N TYR A 82 -1.34 6.41 -3.74
CA TYR A 82 -0.45 7.56 -3.58
C TYR A 82 -0.93 8.56 -2.52
N GLN A 83 -2.22 8.87 -2.45
CA GLN A 83 -2.77 9.74 -1.41
C GLN A 83 -2.56 9.13 -0.02
N ARG A 84 -2.73 7.82 0.11
CA ARG A 84 -2.50 7.08 1.37
C ARG A 84 -1.03 7.11 1.76
N ASN A 85 -0.13 6.87 0.81
CA ASN A 85 1.32 6.98 1.00
C ASN A 85 1.72 8.36 1.53
N ARG A 86 1.14 9.44 0.97
CA ARG A 86 1.38 10.82 1.44
C ARG A 86 0.81 11.08 2.83
N ASN A 87 -0.37 10.55 3.14
CA ASN A 87 -0.97 10.63 4.48
C ASN A 87 -0.08 9.92 5.52
N TRP A 88 0.39 8.72 5.20
CA TRP A 88 1.25 7.94 6.09
C TRP A 88 2.64 8.55 6.26
N ALA A 89 3.22 9.11 5.19
CA ALA A 89 4.49 9.84 5.30
C ALA A 89 4.36 11.04 6.26
N THR A 90 3.25 11.77 6.18
CA THR A 90 2.94 12.89 7.09
C THR A 90 2.80 12.41 8.54
N TRP A 91 2.05 11.33 8.76
CA TRP A 91 1.90 10.69 10.06
C TRP A 91 3.26 10.24 10.62
N ALA A 92 4.08 9.59 9.80
CA ALA A 92 5.39 9.08 10.19
C ALA A 92 6.35 10.22 10.57
N ARG A 93 6.39 11.29 9.78
CA ARG A 93 7.18 12.49 10.10
C ARG A 93 6.76 13.11 11.43
N GLN A 94 5.47 13.19 11.73
CA GLN A 94 4.99 13.66 13.04
C GLN A 94 5.39 12.68 14.15
N ARG A 95 5.24 11.37 13.92
CA ARG A 95 5.61 10.35 14.90
C ARG A 95 7.11 10.39 15.24
N LEU A 96 7.98 10.66 14.28
CA LEU A 96 9.43 10.78 14.48
C LEU A 96 9.85 11.94 15.38
N GLN A 97 8.96 12.91 15.64
CA GLN A 97 9.21 13.98 16.63
C GLN A 97 9.18 13.48 18.09
N GLN A 98 8.66 12.27 18.31
CA GLN A 98 8.60 11.63 19.61
C GLN A 98 9.65 10.50 19.69
N PRO A 99 10.33 10.33 20.83
CA PRO A 99 11.35 9.28 20.96
C PRO A 99 10.79 7.86 20.78
N GLY A 100 11.71 6.93 20.49
CA GLY A 100 11.42 5.50 20.36
C GLY A 100 11.18 5.03 18.93
N THR A 101 10.92 3.73 18.80
CA THR A 101 10.82 3.04 17.51
C THR A 101 9.39 2.56 17.28
N VAL A 102 8.87 2.75 16.06
CA VAL A 102 7.62 2.16 15.61
C VAL A 102 7.90 1.21 14.46
N PHE A 103 7.31 0.03 14.52
CA PHE A 103 7.26 -0.89 13.40
C PHE A 103 5.93 -0.68 12.68
N VAL A 104 6.00 -0.39 11.38
CA VAL A 104 4.83 -0.20 10.51
C VAL A 104 4.83 -1.29 9.46
N ALA A 105 3.72 -2.01 9.35
CA ALA A 105 3.49 -2.99 8.30
C ALA A 105 2.37 -2.48 7.38
N VAL A 106 2.65 -2.48 6.07
CA VAL A 106 1.71 -2.07 5.01
C VAL A 106 1.79 -3.07 3.86
N GLY A 107 0.79 -3.07 2.97
CA GLY A 107 0.81 -3.91 1.79
C GLY A 107 2.00 -3.58 0.88
N ALA A 108 2.60 -4.60 0.25
CA ALA A 108 3.81 -4.44 -0.56
C ALA A 108 3.63 -3.49 -1.77
N GLY A 109 2.40 -3.35 -2.29
CA GLY A 109 2.09 -2.35 -3.31
C GLY A 109 2.39 -0.90 -2.92
N HIS A 110 2.37 -0.57 -1.61
CA HIS A 110 2.73 0.76 -1.11
C HIS A 110 4.24 1.01 -1.03
N LEU A 111 5.03 -0.06 -1.12
CA LEU A 111 6.49 -0.02 -0.95
C LEU A 111 7.24 -0.09 -2.28
N ALA A 112 6.54 -0.28 -3.40
CA ALA A 112 7.11 -0.54 -4.70
C ALA A 112 6.62 0.45 -5.76
N GLY A 113 7.46 0.66 -6.78
CA GLY A 113 7.17 1.58 -7.86
C GLY A 113 7.28 3.06 -7.47
N PRO A 114 6.97 3.97 -8.41
CA PRO A 114 7.02 5.40 -8.16
C PRO A 114 5.93 5.84 -7.17
N ASN A 115 6.18 6.92 -6.44
CA ASN A 115 5.24 7.50 -5.47
C ASN A 115 4.92 6.54 -4.31
N SER A 116 5.85 5.63 -4.01
CA SER A 116 5.83 4.76 -2.84
C SER A 116 5.85 5.58 -1.53
N VAL A 117 5.54 4.95 -0.41
CA VAL A 117 5.63 5.63 0.92
C VAL A 117 7.06 6.11 1.21
N GLN A 118 8.08 5.39 0.72
CA GLN A 118 9.47 5.79 0.84
C GLN A 118 9.76 7.06 0.03
N ASP A 119 9.23 7.18 -1.19
CA ASP A 119 9.35 8.40 -1.98
C ASP A 119 8.65 9.59 -1.31
N ALA A 120 7.46 9.36 -0.76
CA ALA A 120 6.72 10.38 -0.02
C ALA A 120 7.49 10.87 1.21
N LEU A 121 8.14 9.96 1.95
CA LEU A 121 9.01 10.30 3.09
C LEU A 121 10.24 11.12 2.67
N LYS A 122 10.93 10.72 1.59
CA LYS A 122 12.08 11.46 1.05
C LYS A 122 11.70 12.89 0.68
N ARG A 123 10.54 13.09 0.03
CA ARG A 123 10.03 14.42 -0.33
C ARG A 123 9.73 15.30 0.89
N GLN A 124 9.49 14.69 2.06
CA GLN A 124 9.30 15.40 3.32
C GLN A 124 10.60 15.59 4.12
N GLY A 125 11.76 15.28 3.55
CA GLY A 125 13.06 15.40 4.20
C GLY A 125 13.31 14.34 5.26
N VAL A 126 12.55 13.24 5.26
CA VAL A 126 12.81 12.09 6.13
C VAL A 126 13.78 11.15 5.43
N GLU A 127 14.94 10.93 6.06
CA GLU A 127 15.92 9.96 5.57
C GLU A 127 15.29 8.56 5.54
N THR A 128 15.39 7.89 4.40
CA THR A 128 14.89 6.54 4.22
C THR A 128 15.93 5.67 3.55
N VAL A 129 16.22 4.54 4.19
CA VAL A 129 17.17 3.54 3.71
C VAL A 129 16.42 2.22 3.60
N ARG A 130 16.58 1.56 2.45
CA ARG A 130 16.14 0.18 2.31
C ARG A 130 17.18 -0.73 2.95
N VAL A 131 16.74 -1.58 3.85
CA VAL A 131 17.59 -2.62 4.46
C VAL A 131 17.21 -3.94 3.79
N GLN A 132 18.17 -4.59 3.14
CA GLN A 132 18.05 -5.91 2.52
C GLN A 132 18.96 -6.88 3.24
#